data_AF-A0A6P0DGP5-F1
#
_entry.id   AF-A0A6P0DGP5-F1
#
_cell.length_a   1.000
_cell.length_b   1.000
_cell.length_c   1.000
_cell.angle_alpha   90.00
_cell.angle_beta   90.00
_cell.angle_gamma   90.00
#
_symmetry.space_group_name_H-M   'P 1'
#
loop_
_entity.id
_entity.type
_entity.pdbx_description
1 polymer ?
#
loop_
_entity_poly.entity_id
_entity_poly.type
_entity_poly.pdbx_seq_one_letter_code
_entity_poly.pdbx_strand_id
1 'polypeptide(L)'
;MDHFGSFATLAATPYLIGFLALCFWWRWWLLVPAGLVAAVLAKIEYASVNASDGAGAAFGIILVIFAMIGAASGFVASGVVLIGRMTRLQALRAVYVLPVVFIFGFGSYFAVTWTQQKIREARYAPPSAACLDNLHPARIADVAIAIPVAPGILLFGDGMSDDHYILWSNPDARAFCSEADGGNATLKSVVFTLDGSPSRREMETKRPFCSRPHPEYPWAEMACHLIPTDVIPDKPVKMTVSVKAPGFDPLVREREAMLKNQAIVTSDGLRTYRSKNDIYLLRPDGYFARCHDHRSKIQPWLSCTATEELSDKLAISYDFRSTAELFMRQSVTVAGNARAIFDSLRP
;
A
#
# COMPACT_ATOMS: atom_id res chain seq x y z
N MET A 1 -4.34 -25.58 -28.42
CA MET A 1 -4.53 -26.87 -27.71
C MET A 1 -3.19 -27.52 -27.38
N ASP A 2 -2.16 -27.35 -28.22
CA ASP A 2 -0.82 -27.96 -28.03
C ASP A 2 -0.13 -27.59 -26.70
N HIS A 3 -0.24 -26.34 -26.25
CA HIS A 3 0.35 -25.91 -24.97
C HIS A 3 -0.31 -26.53 -23.72
N PHE A 4 -1.57 -26.93 -23.81
CA PHE A 4 -2.29 -27.57 -22.71
C PHE A 4 -1.81 -29.02 -22.51
N GLY A 5 -1.56 -29.73 -23.63
CA GLY A 5 -1.01 -31.10 -23.60
C GLY A 5 0.38 -31.15 -22.98
N SER A 6 1.27 -30.23 -23.37
CA SER A 6 2.63 -30.13 -22.80
C SER A 6 2.63 -29.74 -21.32
N PHE A 7 1.70 -28.88 -20.88
CA PHE A 7 1.58 -28.54 -19.46
C PHE A 7 1.05 -29.71 -18.63
N ALA A 8 0.03 -30.42 -19.15
CA ALA A 8 -0.54 -31.57 -18.48
C ALA A 8 0.49 -32.69 -18.29
N THR A 9 1.34 -32.97 -19.28
CA THR A 9 2.43 -33.95 -19.14
C THR A 9 3.52 -33.48 -18.17
N LEU A 10 3.90 -32.20 -18.24
CA LEU A 10 4.88 -31.59 -17.33
C LEU A 10 4.42 -31.62 -15.86
N ALA A 11 3.13 -31.46 -15.59
CA ALA A 11 2.56 -31.46 -14.24
C ALA A 11 2.17 -32.86 -13.73
N ALA A 12 1.60 -33.70 -14.60
CA ALA A 12 1.12 -35.03 -14.21
C ALA A 12 2.26 -36.00 -13.88
N THR A 13 3.38 -35.92 -14.61
CA THR A 13 4.53 -36.81 -14.39
C THR A 13 5.15 -36.65 -12.99
N PRO A 14 5.57 -35.44 -12.54
CA PRO A 14 6.09 -35.25 -11.19
C PRO A 14 5.04 -35.52 -10.11
N TYR A 15 3.76 -35.16 -10.35
CA TYR A 15 2.68 -35.49 -9.42
C TYR A 15 2.52 -37.00 -9.23
N LEU A 16 2.54 -37.77 -10.31
CA LEU A 16 2.46 -39.23 -10.27
C LEU A 16 3.65 -39.81 -9.50
N ILE A 17 4.88 -39.33 -9.76
CA ILE A 17 6.08 -39.77 -9.06
C ILE A 17 5.95 -39.52 -7.56
N GLY A 18 5.56 -38.30 -7.16
CA GLY A 18 5.35 -37.95 -5.75
C GLY A 18 4.25 -38.80 -5.09
N PHE A 19 3.13 -38.99 -5.78
CA PHE A 19 2.02 -39.80 -5.29
C PHE A 19 2.43 -41.25 -5.05
N LEU A 20 3.07 -41.88 -6.03
CA LEU A 20 3.51 -43.27 -5.95
C LEU A 20 4.58 -43.48 -4.87
N ALA A 21 5.44 -42.48 -4.64
CA ALA A 21 6.49 -42.56 -3.61
C ALA A 21 5.92 -42.77 -2.20
N LEU A 22 4.76 -42.19 -1.89
CA LEU A 22 4.17 -42.22 -0.55
C LEU A 22 2.88 -43.02 -0.43
N CYS A 23 2.19 -43.38 -1.53
CA CYS A 23 0.86 -44.01 -1.48
C CYS A 23 0.83 -45.51 -1.15
N PHE A 24 1.96 -46.23 -1.24
CA PHE A 24 2.04 -47.68 -1.01
C PHE A 24 2.62 -48.08 0.35
N TRP A 25 2.80 -47.15 1.30
CA TRP A 25 3.37 -47.54 2.59
C TRP A 25 2.37 -48.29 3.47
N TRP A 26 2.73 -49.56 3.73
CA TRP A 26 1.93 -50.49 4.53
C TRP A 26 2.06 -50.27 6.05
N ARG A 27 3.12 -49.59 6.49
CA ARG A 27 3.55 -49.52 7.89
C ARG A 27 3.40 -48.10 8.46
N TRP A 28 2.44 -47.89 9.36
CA TRP A 28 2.16 -46.59 10.02
C TRP A 28 3.40 -45.92 10.64
N TRP A 29 4.18 -46.68 11.39
CA TRP A 29 5.45 -46.27 11.99
C TRP A 29 6.50 -45.76 11.00
N LEU A 30 6.41 -46.08 9.70
CA LEU A 30 7.30 -45.55 8.66
C LEU A 30 6.74 -44.32 7.94
N LEU A 31 5.42 -44.11 7.97
CA LEU A 31 4.77 -42.96 7.31
C LEU A 31 5.20 -41.62 7.93
N VAL A 32 5.21 -41.53 9.26
CA VAL A 32 5.58 -40.29 9.97
C VAL A 32 7.03 -39.86 9.69
N PRO A 33 8.06 -40.70 9.91
CA PRO A 33 9.44 -40.29 9.65
C PRO A 33 9.69 -39.97 8.18
N ALA A 34 9.06 -40.70 7.27
CA ALA A 34 9.35 -40.52 5.87
C ALA A 34 8.50 -39.41 5.22
N GLY A 35 7.34 -39.06 5.80
CA GLY A 35 6.66 -37.78 5.54
C GLY A 35 7.47 -36.57 6.02
N LEU A 36 8.13 -36.68 7.19
CA LEU A 36 9.06 -35.66 7.69
C LEU A 36 10.25 -35.47 6.73
N VAL A 37 10.88 -36.55 6.28
CA VAL A 37 11.98 -36.50 5.30
C VAL A 37 11.50 -35.86 4.00
N ALA A 38 10.33 -36.26 3.49
CA ALA A 38 9.75 -35.65 2.28
C ALA A 38 9.52 -34.14 2.45
N ALA A 39 8.98 -33.70 3.60
CA ALA A 39 8.76 -32.27 3.88
C ALA A 39 10.06 -31.46 4.00
N VAL A 40 11.13 -32.06 4.53
CA VAL A 40 12.45 -31.40 4.61
C VAL A 40 13.06 -31.28 3.22
N LEU A 41 13.07 -32.36 2.43
CA LEU A 41 13.57 -32.35 1.05
C LEU A 41 12.80 -31.35 0.20
N ALA A 42 11.47 -31.31 0.34
CA ALA A 42 10.62 -30.32 -0.30
C ALA A 42 11.05 -28.88 -0.09
N LYS A 43 11.34 -28.55 1.18
CA LYS A 43 11.68 -27.20 1.59
C LYS A 43 13.05 -26.81 1.02
N ILE A 44 13.99 -27.74 1.01
CA ILE A 44 15.34 -27.54 0.45
C ILE A 44 15.25 -27.32 -1.07
N GLU A 45 14.54 -28.19 -1.78
CA GLU A 45 14.39 -28.08 -3.24
C GLU A 45 13.63 -26.81 -3.64
N TYR A 46 12.55 -26.47 -2.94
CA TYR A 46 11.81 -25.23 -3.20
C TYR A 46 12.68 -23.99 -2.99
N ALA A 47 13.46 -23.95 -1.90
CA ALA A 47 14.37 -22.84 -1.65
C ALA A 47 15.50 -22.74 -2.70
N SER A 48 16.04 -23.88 -3.12
CA SER A 48 17.07 -23.98 -4.16
C SER A 48 16.58 -23.41 -5.49
N VAL A 49 15.41 -23.85 -5.95
CA VAL A 49 14.83 -23.39 -7.21
C VAL A 49 14.41 -21.92 -7.12
N ASN A 50 13.88 -21.47 -5.98
CA ASN A 50 13.47 -20.08 -5.79
C ASN A 50 14.66 -19.10 -5.72
N ALA A 51 15.87 -19.59 -5.46
CA ALA A 51 17.11 -18.81 -5.49
C ALA A 51 17.77 -18.77 -6.90
N SER A 52 17.21 -19.49 -7.88
CA SER A 52 17.76 -19.55 -9.23
C SER A 52 17.17 -18.47 -10.14
N ASP A 53 18.03 -17.71 -10.83
CA ASP A 53 17.61 -16.71 -11.80
C ASP A 53 17.58 -17.30 -13.21
N GLY A 54 16.40 -17.31 -13.85
CA GLY A 54 16.24 -17.70 -15.26
C GLY A 54 14.91 -18.40 -15.58
N ALA A 55 14.62 -18.56 -16.88
CA ALA A 55 13.39 -19.24 -17.34
C ALA A 55 13.28 -20.70 -16.86
N GLY A 56 14.40 -21.37 -16.59
CA GLY A 56 14.44 -22.71 -16.01
C GLY A 56 13.91 -22.78 -14.57
N ALA A 57 13.99 -21.69 -13.81
CA ALA A 57 13.46 -21.62 -12.45
C ALA A 57 11.94 -21.82 -12.41
N ALA A 58 11.21 -21.22 -13.35
CA ALA A 58 9.77 -21.35 -13.44
C ALA A 58 9.34 -22.82 -13.68
N PHE A 59 10.03 -23.53 -14.57
CA PHE A 59 9.78 -24.96 -14.81
C PHE A 59 10.13 -25.81 -13.59
N GLY A 60 11.26 -25.52 -12.93
CA GLY A 60 11.64 -26.17 -11.68
C GLY A 60 10.58 -26.00 -10.58
N ILE A 61 10.02 -24.79 -10.42
CA ILE A 61 8.98 -24.52 -9.41
C ILE A 61 7.74 -25.37 -9.69
N ILE A 62 7.30 -25.45 -10.95
CA ILE A 62 6.14 -26.26 -11.33
C ILE A 62 6.39 -27.73 -11.00
N LEU A 63 7.54 -28.28 -11.38
CA LEU A 63 7.89 -29.68 -11.10
C LEU A 63 7.90 -29.97 -9.59
N VAL A 64 8.54 -29.11 -8.79
CA VAL A 64 8.62 -29.27 -7.32
C VAL A 64 7.24 -29.17 -6.69
N ILE A 65 6.41 -28.19 -7.07
CA ILE A 65 5.06 -28.02 -6.52
C ILE A 65 4.19 -29.24 -6.82
N PHE A 66 4.16 -29.74 -8.06
CA PHE A 66 3.34 -30.90 -8.41
C PHE A 66 3.86 -32.18 -7.77
N ALA A 67 5.18 -32.39 -7.67
CA ALA A 67 5.75 -33.50 -6.91
C ALA A 67 5.34 -33.45 -5.43
N MET A 68 5.31 -32.26 -4.84
CA MET A 68 4.90 -32.06 -3.45
C MET A 68 3.43 -32.31 -3.20
N ILE A 69 2.57 -31.83 -4.07
CA ILE A 69 1.12 -32.10 -4.01
C ILE A 69 0.87 -33.61 -4.20
N GLY A 70 1.63 -34.25 -5.11
CA GLY A 70 1.61 -35.70 -5.29
C GLY A 70 1.97 -36.45 -4.02
N ALA A 71 3.12 -36.12 -3.42
CA ALA A 71 3.60 -36.71 -2.18
C ALA A 71 2.58 -36.54 -1.03
N ALA A 72 2.07 -35.32 -0.81
CA ALA A 72 1.06 -35.05 0.21
C ALA A 72 -0.22 -35.88 -0.02
N SER A 73 -0.68 -35.97 -1.27
CA SER A 73 -1.84 -36.76 -1.65
C SER A 73 -1.61 -38.26 -1.44
N GLY A 74 -0.41 -38.77 -1.76
CA GLY A 74 -0.01 -40.15 -1.50
C GLY A 74 0.02 -40.47 0.00
N PHE A 75 0.56 -39.57 0.81
CA PHE A 75 0.58 -39.68 2.27
C PHE A 75 -0.84 -39.75 2.86
N VAL A 76 -1.75 -38.86 2.43
CA VAL A 76 -3.16 -38.87 2.84
C VAL A 76 -3.85 -40.17 2.41
N ALA A 77 -3.64 -40.61 1.17
CA ALA A 77 -4.22 -41.85 0.66
C ALA A 77 -3.78 -43.06 1.49
N SER A 78 -2.48 -43.20 1.79
CA SER A 78 -1.97 -44.27 2.67
C SER A 78 -2.57 -44.20 4.06
N GLY A 79 -2.61 -43.03 4.69
CA GLY A 79 -3.20 -42.86 6.02
C GLY A 79 -4.67 -43.31 6.05
N VAL A 80 -5.48 -42.84 5.11
CA VAL A 80 -6.90 -43.19 5.02
C VAL A 80 -7.12 -44.68 4.77
N VAL A 81 -6.38 -45.28 3.83
CA VAL A 81 -6.46 -46.74 3.55
C VAL A 81 -6.09 -47.55 4.78
N LEU A 82 -5.08 -47.13 5.51
CA LEU A 82 -4.64 -47.83 6.69
C LEU A 82 -5.62 -47.71 7.87
N ILE A 83 -6.28 -46.55 8.04
CA ILE A 83 -7.39 -46.39 9.01
C ILE A 83 -8.53 -47.34 8.63
N GLY A 84 -8.86 -47.41 7.33
CA GLY A 84 -9.85 -48.34 6.79
C GLY A 84 -9.55 -49.81 7.10
N ARG A 85 -8.28 -50.20 7.02
CA ARG A 85 -7.83 -51.56 7.39
C ARG A 85 -8.03 -51.84 8.88
N MET A 86 -7.73 -50.88 9.76
CA MET A 86 -7.95 -51.05 11.22
C MET A 86 -9.42 -51.10 11.60
N THR A 87 -10.26 -50.28 10.97
CA THR A 87 -11.68 -50.10 11.31
C THR A 87 -12.62 -51.04 10.54
N ARG A 88 -12.10 -51.87 9.62
CA ARG A 88 -12.84 -52.78 8.72
C ARG A 88 -13.94 -52.10 7.87
N LEU A 89 -13.86 -50.77 7.70
CA LEU A 89 -14.79 -50.02 6.86
C LEU A 89 -14.52 -50.29 5.37
N GLN A 90 -15.48 -50.91 4.68
CA GLN A 90 -15.35 -51.26 3.25
C GLN A 90 -15.18 -50.01 2.34
N ALA A 91 -15.76 -48.87 2.74
CA ALA A 91 -15.65 -47.60 2.01
C ALA A 91 -14.22 -47.03 1.98
N LEU A 92 -13.34 -47.44 2.90
CA LEU A 92 -11.96 -46.98 3.00
C LEU A 92 -10.96 -47.95 2.35
N ARG A 93 -11.44 -48.87 1.51
CA ARG A 93 -10.57 -49.76 0.74
C ARG A 93 -9.75 -48.98 -0.29
N ALA A 94 -8.52 -49.44 -0.53
CA ALA A 94 -7.58 -48.83 -1.48
C ALA A 94 -8.18 -48.61 -2.87
N VAL A 95 -9.05 -49.53 -3.34
CA VAL A 95 -9.73 -49.43 -4.64
C VAL A 95 -10.56 -48.15 -4.79
N TYR A 96 -11.14 -47.66 -3.71
CA TYR A 96 -11.96 -46.43 -3.73
C TYR A 96 -11.14 -45.20 -3.32
N VAL A 97 -10.27 -45.33 -2.33
CA VAL A 97 -9.52 -44.18 -1.77
C VAL A 97 -8.44 -43.68 -2.73
N LEU A 98 -7.68 -44.57 -3.37
CA LEU A 98 -6.58 -44.18 -4.26
C LEU A 98 -7.02 -43.31 -5.44
N PRO A 99 -8.03 -43.69 -6.26
CA PRO A 99 -8.45 -42.86 -7.38
C PRO A 99 -9.07 -41.54 -6.92
N VAL A 100 -9.84 -41.55 -5.83
CA VAL A 100 -10.46 -40.35 -5.25
C VAL A 100 -9.40 -39.35 -4.81
N VAL A 101 -8.45 -39.78 -3.97
CA VAL A 101 -7.38 -38.91 -3.47
C VAL A 101 -6.45 -38.48 -4.59
N PHE A 102 -6.18 -39.33 -5.58
CA PHE A 102 -5.38 -38.95 -6.75
C PHE A 102 -6.04 -37.84 -7.57
N ILE A 103 -7.34 -37.93 -7.86
CA ILE A 103 -8.07 -36.94 -8.65
C ILE A 103 -8.20 -35.62 -7.88
N PHE A 104 -8.63 -35.67 -6.61
CA PHE A 104 -8.78 -34.47 -5.79
C PHE A 104 -7.44 -33.81 -5.47
N GLY A 105 -6.40 -34.60 -5.23
CA GLY A 105 -5.03 -34.13 -5.00
C GLY A 105 -4.50 -33.33 -6.18
N PHE A 106 -4.63 -33.86 -7.40
CA PHE A 106 -4.20 -33.17 -8.61
C PHE A 106 -5.05 -31.90 -8.87
N GLY A 107 -6.37 -32.00 -8.69
CA GLY A 107 -7.30 -30.88 -8.85
C GLY A 107 -7.13 -29.75 -7.83
N SER A 108 -6.56 -30.03 -6.67
CA SER A 108 -6.40 -29.05 -5.58
C SER A 108 -5.56 -27.84 -5.99
N TYR A 109 -4.53 -28.02 -6.82
CA TYR A 109 -3.70 -26.91 -7.32
C TYR A 109 -4.54 -25.90 -8.11
N PHE A 110 -5.38 -26.39 -9.02
CA PHE A 110 -6.25 -25.54 -9.83
C PHE A 110 -7.34 -24.88 -8.98
N ALA A 111 -7.91 -25.62 -8.03
CA ALA A 111 -8.90 -25.06 -7.11
C ALA A 111 -8.31 -23.93 -6.25
N VAL A 112 -7.11 -24.11 -5.68
CA VAL A 112 -6.44 -23.11 -4.85
C VAL A 112 -6.04 -21.89 -5.67
N THR A 113 -5.41 -22.08 -6.83
CA THR A 113 -5.00 -20.97 -7.69
C THR A 113 -6.19 -20.19 -8.22
N TRP A 114 -7.26 -20.86 -8.66
CA TRP A 114 -8.52 -20.23 -9.04
C TRP A 114 -9.13 -19.46 -7.88
N THR A 115 -9.19 -20.05 -6.68
CA THR A 115 -9.77 -19.39 -5.50
C THR A 115 -8.95 -18.17 -5.10
N GLN A 116 -7.62 -18.27 -5.10
CA GLN A 116 -6.74 -17.13 -4.87
C GLN A 116 -6.93 -16.03 -5.91
N GLN A 117 -7.08 -16.40 -7.18
CA GLN A 117 -7.39 -15.45 -8.24
C GLN A 117 -8.72 -14.76 -8.01
N LYS A 118 -9.79 -15.50 -7.69
CA LYS A 118 -11.11 -14.93 -7.39
C LYS A 118 -11.12 -14.05 -6.14
N ILE A 119 -10.36 -14.42 -5.11
CA ILE A 119 -10.16 -13.58 -3.92
C ILE A 119 -9.42 -12.29 -4.30
N ARG A 120 -8.38 -12.36 -5.14
CA ARG A 120 -7.68 -11.16 -5.64
C ARG A 120 -8.61 -10.28 -6.47
N GLU A 121 -9.35 -10.86 -7.41
CA GLU A 121 -10.34 -10.15 -8.23
C GLU A 121 -11.38 -9.44 -7.34
N ALA A 122 -11.91 -10.13 -6.32
CA ALA A 122 -12.86 -9.53 -5.37
C ALA A 122 -12.23 -8.43 -4.50
N ARG A 123 -10.98 -8.62 -4.06
CA ARG A 123 -10.25 -7.65 -3.23
C ARG A 123 -9.91 -6.37 -4.00
N TYR A 124 -9.55 -6.49 -5.28
CA TYR A 124 -9.18 -5.36 -6.15
C TYR A 124 -10.31 -4.87 -7.06
N ALA A 125 -11.54 -5.38 -6.90
CA ALA A 125 -12.71 -4.91 -7.64
C ALA A 125 -12.89 -3.39 -7.45
N PRO A 126 -13.26 -2.65 -8.52
CA PRO A 126 -13.43 -1.21 -8.43
C PRO A 126 -14.57 -0.83 -7.47
N PRO A 127 -14.53 0.36 -6.87
CA PRO A 127 -15.65 0.88 -6.12
C PRO A 127 -16.90 1.08 -6.99
N SER A 128 -18.07 1.21 -6.36
CA SER A 128 -19.31 1.52 -7.07
C SER A 128 -19.25 2.90 -7.71
N ALA A 129 -20.02 3.15 -8.77
CA ALA A 129 -20.10 4.47 -9.40
C ALA A 129 -20.53 5.55 -8.38
N ALA A 130 -21.48 5.24 -7.50
CA ALA A 130 -21.90 6.14 -6.43
C ALA A 130 -20.75 6.55 -5.49
N CYS A 131 -19.87 5.61 -5.11
CA CYS A 131 -18.68 5.89 -4.30
C CYS A 131 -17.64 6.74 -5.06
N LEU A 132 -17.62 6.67 -6.38
CA LEU A 132 -16.66 7.44 -7.19
C LEU A 132 -17.16 8.84 -7.53
N ASP A 133 -18.47 9.00 -7.69
CA ASP A 133 -19.11 10.24 -8.14
C ASP A 133 -19.57 11.15 -6.99
N ASN A 134 -19.83 10.58 -5.80
CA ASN A 134 -20.32 11.34 -4.65
C ASN A 134 -19.19 11.96 -3.82
N LEU A 135 -19.57 12.97 -3.03
CA LEU A 135 -18.75 13.48 -1.94
C LEU A 135 -19.13 12.77 -0.66
N HIS A 136 -18.12 12.29 0.04
CA HIS A 136 -18.31 11.50 1.24
C HIS A 136 -18.16 12.38 2.49
N PRO A 137 -19.20 12.49 3.33
CA PRO A 137 -19.14 13.33 4.51
C PRO A 137 -18.21 12.71 5.55
N ALA A 138 -17.34 13.54 6.11
CA ALA A 138 -16.43 13.17 7.19
C ALA A 138 -16.25 14.36 8.15
N ARG A 139 -15.65 14.10 9.31
CA ARG A 139 -15.37 15.14 10.31
C ARG A 139 -13.93 15.09 10.78
N ILE A 140 -13.31 16.25 10.96
CA ILE A 140 -11.97 16.37 11.57
C ILE A 140 -11.99 17.45 12.66
N ALA A 141 -11.68 17.09 13.91
CA ALA A 141 -11.81 17.96 15.09
C ALA A 141 -13.07 18.85 15.09
N ASP A 142 -14.22 18.23 14.85
CA ASP A 142 -15.56 18.85 14.75
C ASP A 142 -15.89 19.61 13.45
N VAL A 143 -14.93 19.87 12.57
CA VAL A 143 -15.18 20.50 11.26
C VAL A 143 -15.73 19.46 10.28
N ALA A 144 -16.90 19.75 9.70
CA ALA A 144 -17.47 18.94 8.62
C ALA A 144 -16.69 19.17 7.32
N ILE A 145 -16.33 18.08 6.66
CA ILE A 145 -15.67 18.08 5.35
C ILE A 145 -16.34 17.05 4.44
N ALA A 146 -16.24 17.26 3.14
CA ALA A 146 -16.76 16.39 2.11
C ALA A 146 -15.59 15.97 1.21
N ILE A 147 -15.28 14.67 1.21
CA ILE A 147 -14.06 14.14 0.60
C ILE A 147 -14.44 13.38 -0.70
N PRO A 148 -13.88 13.76 -1.86
CA PRO A 148 -13.99 12.95 -3.07
C PRO A 148 -13.03 11.75 -3.04
N VAL A 149 -13.39 10.66 -3.72
CA VAL A 149 -12.45 9.57 -3.98
C VAL A 149 -11.48 10.00 -5.08
N ALA A 150 -10.33 10.52 -4.65
CA ALA A 150 -9.31 11.11 -5.52
C ALA A 150 -7.91 10.54 -5.26
N PRO A 151 -7.02 10.55 -6.28
CA PRO A 151 -5.64 10.14 -6.08
C PRO A 151 -4.90 11.10 -5.15
N GLY A 152 -3.90 10.57 -4.44
CA GLY A 152 -3.04 11.36 -3.56
C GLY A 152 -3.66 11.73 -2.22
N ILE A 153 -4.90 11.33 -1.92
CA ILE A 153 -5.52 11.52 -0.60
C ILE A 153 -5.31 10.28 0.27
N LEU A 154 -4.76 10.49 1.47
CA LEU A 154 -4.70 9.49 2.55
C LEU A 154 -5.47 10.00 3.76
N LEU A 155 -6.29 9.15 4.37
CA LEU A 155 -7.10 9.49 5.55
C LEU A 155 -6.67 8.65 6.73
N PHE A 156 -6.59 9.26 7.91
CA PHE A 156 -6.33 8.57 9.18
C PHE A 156 -7.50 8.84 10.11
N GLY A 157 -8.15 7.79 10.63
CA GLY A 157 -9.29 7.93 11.55
C GLY A 157 -8.95 7.87 13.03
N ASP A 158 -9.96 8.14 13.86
CA ASP A 158 -9.89 8.01 15.31
C ASP A 158 -10.41 6.63 15.75
N GLY A 159 -9.70 5.93 16.65
CA GLY A 159 -10.09 4.59 17.13
C GLY A 159 -9.91 3.40 16.15
N MET A 160 -9.35 3.62 14.96
CA MET A 160 -9.02 2.54 14.03
C MET A 160 -7.67 1.91 14.37
N SER A 161 -7.63 0.58 14.45
CA SER A 161 -6.53 -0.13 15.12
C SER A 161 -5.22 -0.22 14.35
N ASP A 162 -5.10 0.36 13.13
CA ASP A 162 -3.84 0.62 12.41
C ASP A 162 -4.04 1.13 10.94
N ASP A 163 -5.26 1.18 10.41
CA ASP A 163 -5.48 1.38 8.95
C ASP A 163 -5.80 2.83 8.56
N HIS A 164 -5.04 3.32 7.57
CA HIS A 164 -5.26 4.56 6.86
C HIS A 164 -5.99 4.25 5.56
N TYR A 165 -6.93 5.09 5.13
CA TYR A 165 -7.57 4.92 3.83
C TYR A 165 -6.71 5.55 2.75
N ILE A 166 -6.23 4.71 1.84
CA ILE A 166 -5.57 5.15 0.62
C ILE A 166 -6.64 5.29 -0.47
N LEU A 167 -7.09 6.51 -0.79
CA LEU A 167 -8.24 6.66 -1.70
C LEU A 167 -7.96 6.28 -3.16
N TRP A 168 -6.70 6.03 -3.52
CA TRP A 168 -6.35 5.44 -4.81
C TRP A 168 -6.32 3.89 -4.80
N SER A 169 -6.42 3.26 -3.63
CA SER A 169 -6.53 1.81 -3.48
C SER A 169 -8.01 1.42 -3.51
N ASN A 170 -8.41 0.53 -4.44
CA ASN A 170 -9.80 0.07 -4.56
C ASN A 170 -10.42 -0.51 -3.27
N PRO A 171 -9.73 -1.39 -2.51
CA PRO A 171 -10.29 -1.88 -1.25
C PRO A 171 -10.50 -0.75 -0.23
N ASP A 172 -9.55 0.18 -0.12
CA ASP A 172 -9.58 1.22 0.91
C ASP A 172 -10.60 2.32 0.57
N ALA A 173 -10.72 2.68 -0.71
CA ALA A 173 -11.77 3.57 -1.19
C ALA A 173 -13.18 3.00 -0.93
N ARG A 174 -13.39 1.70 -1.18
CA ARG A 174 -14.68 1.04 -0.87
C ARG A 174 -14.99 1.05 0.63
N ALA A 175 -14.00 0.75 1.47
CA ALA A 175 -14.14 0.76 2.91
C ALA A 175 -14.51 2.16 3.42
N PHE A 176 -13.78 3.18 2.96
CA PHE A 176 -14.05 4.57 3.30
C PHE A 176 -15.46 5.02 2.87
N CYS A 177 -15.86 4.77 1.61
CA CYS A 177 -17.21 5.13 1.14
C CYS A 177 -18.30 4.48 2.00
N SER A 178 -18.16 3.20 2.34
CA SER A 178 -19.13 2.49 3.18
C SER A 178 -19.23 3.08 4.59
N GLU A 179 -18.13 3.58 5.14
CA GLU A 179 -18.11 4.19 6.48
C GLU A 179 -18.66 5.63 6.45
N ALA A 180 -18.23 6.41 5.46
CA ALA A 180 -18.64 7.80 5.31
C ALA A 180 -20.13 7.94 4.97
N ASP A 181 -20.66 7.09 4.09
CA ASP A 181 -22.08 7.08 3.75
C ASP A 181 -22.96 6.66 4.94
N GLY A 182 -22.39 5.96 5.93
CA GLY A 182 -23.01 5.66 7.22
C GLY A 182 -23.04 6.83 8.21
N GLY A 183 -22.43 7.97 7.88
CA GLY A 183 -22.44 9.20 8.68
C GLY A 183 -21.48 9.25 9.87
N ASN A 184 -20.60 8.26 10.02
CA ASN A 184 -19.75 8.08 11.21
C ASN A 184 -18.25 8.28 10.95
N ALA A 185 -17.83 8.73 9.77
CA ALA A 185 -16.41 8.89 9.45
C ALA A 185 -15.78 10.06 10.22
N THR A 186 -15.05 9.73 11.29
CA THR A 186 -14.25 10.68 12.08
C THR A 186 -12.76 10.52 11.80
N LEU A 187 -12.12 11.60 11.38
CA LEU A 187 -10.74 11.66 10.96
C LEU A 187 -9.86 12.36 11.99
N LYS A 188 -8.66 11.83 12.17
CA LYS A 188 -7.53 12.43 12.88
C LYS A 188 -6.67 13.29 11.95
N SER A 189 -6.49 12.85 10.70
CA SER A 189 -5.78 13.64 9.70
C SER A 189 -6.19 13.30 8.27
N VAL A 190 -6.03 14.29 7.39
CA VAL A 190 -6.18 14.20 5.94
C VAL A 190 -4.86 14.60 5.32
N VAL A 191 -4.26 13.73 4.51
CA VAL A 191 -2.98 13.94 3.85
C VAL A 191 -3.18 14.01 2.34
N PHE A 192 -2.72 15.10 1.74
CA PHE A 192 -2.62 15.31 0.31
C PHE A 192 -1.18 15.10 -0.13
N THR A 193 -0.99 14.23 -1.12
CA THR A 193 0.29 14.01 -1.80
C THR A 193 0.12 14.50 -3.23
N LEU A 194 0.61 15.70 -3.52
CA LEU A 194 0.36 16.48 -4.74
C LEU A 194 1.58 16.52 -5.67
N ASP A 195 2.66 15.83 -5.32
CA ASP A 195 3.87 15.75 -6.16
C ASP A 195 3.72 14.77 -7.34
N GLY A 196 2.61 14.03 -7.39
CA GLY A 196 2.31 13.04 -8.42
C GLY A 196 3.21 11.80 -8.41
N SER A 197 3.97 11.54 -7.34
CA SER A 197 5.10 10.58 -7.30
C SER A 197 4.93 9.27 -8.13
N PRO A 198 5.95 8.88 -8.95
CA PRO A 198 5.86 7.76 -9.91
C PRO A 198 5.79 6.35 -9.30
N SER A 199 5.95 6.19 -7.99
CA SER A 199 5.87 4.88 -7.33
C SER A 199 4.48 4.23 -7.40
N ARG A 200 3.50 4.94 -7.96
CA ARG A 200 2.11 4.55 -8.07
C ARG A 200 1.77 4.09 -9.49
N ARG A 201 2.23 2.89 -9.87
CA ARG A 201 1.72 2.13 -11.05
C ARG A 201 0.18 2.07 -11.11
N GLU A 202 -0.52 2.31 -10.00
CA GLU A 202 -1.98 2.37 -9.92
C GLU A 202 -2.60 3.66 -10.52
N MET A 203 -1.84 4.75 -10.65
CA MET A 203 -2.29 6.01 -11.27
C MET A 203 -2.46 5.90 -12.79
N GLU A 204 -1.88 4.87 -13.44
CA GLU A 204 -2.00 4.64 -14.88
C GLU A 204 -3.34 3.99 -15.29
N THR A 205 -4.12 3.49 -14.34
CA THR A 205 -5.49 3.03 -14.60
C THR A 205 -6.42 4.24 -14.60
N LYS A 206 -6.85 4.71 -15.77
CA LYS A 206 -7.84 5.78 -16.01
C LYS A 206 -8.87 5.93 -14.88
N ARG A 207 -8.56 6.71 -13.84
CA ARG A 207 -9.45 6.89 -12.70
C ARG A 207 -10.56 7.86 -13.08
N PRO A 208 -11.82 7.62 -12.65
CA PRO A 208 -12.93 8.52 -12.94
C PRO A 208 -12.67 9.98 -12.52
N PHE A 209 -12.05 10.19 -11.35
CA PHE A 209 -11.70 11.55 -10.88
C PHE A 209 -10.81 12.29 -11.89
N CYS A 210 -9.72 11.68 -12.38
CA CYS A 210 -8.84 12.33 -13.35
C CYS A 210 -9.36 12.30 -14.80
N SER A 211 -10.56 11.76 -15.04
CA SER A 211 -11.14 11.67 -16.39
C SER A 211 -11.85 12.95 -16.84
N ARG A 212 -12.15 13.87 -15.90
CA ARG A 212 -12.78 15.16 -16.17
C ARG A 212 -12.06 16.30 -15.43
N PRO A 213 -12.20 17.55 -15.90
CA PRO A 213 -11.74 18.71 -15.14
C PRO A 213 -12.54 18.88 -13.85
N HIS A 214 -11.85 19.33 -12.80
CA HIS A 214 -12.40 19.61 -11.47
C HIS A 214 -12.04 21.04 -11.05
N PRO A 215 -12.68 22.08 -11.63
CA PRO A 215 -12.43 23.48 -11.26
C PRO A 215 -12.71 23.79 -9.78
N GLU A 216 -13.56 22.99 -9.14
CA GLU A 216 -13.85 23.06 -7.71
C GLU A 216 -12.67 22.66 -6.81
N TYR A 217 -11.71 21.89 -7.34
CA TYR A 217 -10.56 21.38 -6.60
C TYR A 217 -9.25 21.97 -7.15
N PRO A 218 -8.67 23.01 -6.54
CA PRO A 218 -7.47 23.68 -7.04
C PRO A 218 -6.22 22.77 -7.07
N TRP A 219 -6.30 21.62 -6.42
CA TRP A 219 -5.26 20.59 -6.31
C TRP A 219 -5.45 19.42 -7.29
N ALA A 220 -6.60 19.28 -7.96
CA ALA A 220 -6.91 18.10 -8.77
C ALA A 220 -5.90 17.88 -9.90
N GLU A 221 -5.47 18.94 -10.58
CA GLU A 221 -4.48 18.87 -11.66
C GLU A 221 -3.15 18.27 -11.16
N MET A 222 -2.66 18.70 -10.00
CA MET A 222 -1.42 18.19 -9.39
C MET A 222 -1.56 16.75 -8.87
N ALA A 223 -2.76 16.38 -8.40
CA ALA A 223 -3.02 15.01 -7.97
C ALA A 223 -3.10 14.03 -9.16
N CYS A 224 -3.53 14.52 -10.34
CA CYS A 224 -3.71 13.73 -11.55
C CYS A 224 -2.47 13.69 -12.47
N HIS A 225 -1.57 14.67 -12.37
CA HIS A 225 -0.41 14.80 -13.24
C HIS A 225 0.90 14.89 -12.46
N LEU A 226 1.91 14.14 -12.93
CA LEU A 226 3.26 14.19 -12.40
C LEU A 226 3.86 15.59 -12.53
N ILE A 227 4.31 16.15 -11.41
CA ILE A 227 5.02 17.43 -11.41
C ILE A 227 6.50 17.15 -11.70
N PRO A 228 7.09 17.78 -12.73
CA PRO A 228 8.51 17.66 -13.00
C PRO A 228 9.35 18.01 -11.75
N THR A 229 10.38 17.22 -11.47
CA THR A 229 11.20 17.38 -10.24
C THR A 229 12.03 18.66 -10.22
N ASP A 230 12.25 19.26 -11.39
CA ASP A 230 12.99 20.50 -11.62
C ASP A 230 12.11 21.77 -11.48
N VAL A 231 10.78 21.61 -11.53
CA VAL A 231 9.84 22.73 -11.36
C VAL A 231 9.59 23.02 -9.88
N ILE A 232 9.57 24.31 -9.55
CA ILE A 232 9.20 24.83 -8.24
C ILE A 232 7.73 25.31 -8.31
N PRO A 233 6.75 24.51 -7.86
CA PRO A 233 5.35 24.89 -7.92
C PRO A 233 5.01 26.01 -6.92
N ASP A 234 4.02 26.82 -7.25
CA ASP A 234 3.43 27.83 -6.36
C ASP A 234 2.43 27.23 -5.35
N LYS A 235 2.28 25.91 -5.35
CA LYS A 235 1.39 25.11 -4.52
C LYS A 235 2.18 24.13 -3.64
N PRO A 236 1.61 23.67 -2.50
CA PRO A 236 2.25 22.64 -1.69
C PRO A 236 2.38 21.32 -2.47
N VAL A 237 3.51 20.63 -2.30
CA VAL A 237 3.75 19.30 -2.90
C VAL A 237 3.21 18.17 -2.03
N LYS A 238 3.12 18.42 -0.72
CA LYS A 238 2.46 17.55 0.25
C LYS A 238 1.80 18.43 1.29
N MET A 239 0.63 18.04 1.78
CA MET A 239 -0.10 18.78 2.79
C MET A 239 -0.79 17.81 3.73
N THR A 240 -0.85 18.14 5.01
CA THR A 240 -1.50 17.36 6.05
C THR A 240 -2.34 18.31 6.88
N VAL A 241 -3.63 18.05 6.98
CA VAL A 241 -4.51 18.67 7.95
C VAL A 241 -4.72 17.68 9.08
N SER A 242 -4.43 18.06 10.31
CA SER A 242 -4.50 17.16 11.45
C SER A 242 -5.08 17.83 12.69
N VAL A 243 -5.66 17.00 13.56
CA VAL A 243 -6.00 17.42 14.92
C VAL A 243 -4.70 17.73 15.67
N LYS A 244 -4.64 18.89 16.32
CA LYS A 244 -3.48 19.32 17.11
C LYS A 244 -3.22 18.32 18.23
N ALA A 245 -2.03 17.73 18.23
CA ALA A 245 -1.59 16.92 19.36
C ALA A 245 -1.21 17.85 20.53
N PRO A 246 -1.75 17.64 21.75
CA PRO A 246 -1.37 18.46 22.89
C PRO A 246 0.11 18.24 23.21
N GLY A 247 0.92 19.31 23.12
CA GLY A 247 2.25 19.38 23.70
C GLY A 247 3.44 18.93 22.85
N PHE A 248 3.29 18.63 21.55
CA PHE A 248 4.43 18.27 20.70
C PHE A 248 4.34 18.90 19.30
N ASP A 249 4.69 20.18 19.19
CA ASP A 249 5.03 20.80 17.90
C ASP A 249 6.55 20.97 17.81
N PRO A 250 7.28 20.13 17.07
CA PRO A 250 8.72 20.23 16.92
C PRO A 250 9.17 21.57 16.34
N LEU A 251 8.33 22.24 15.53
CA LEU A 251 8.66 23.53 14.94
C LEU A 251 8.63 24.66 15.98
N VAL A 252 7.82 24.56 17.04
CA VAL A 252 7.82 25.56 18.13
C VAL A 252 9.17 25.55 18.85
N ARG A 253 9.69 24.36 19.17
CA ARG A 253 11.01 24.22 19.81
C ARG A 253 12.14 24.74 18.92
N GLU A 254 12.09 24.43 17.63
CA GLU A 254 13.07 24.92 16.64
C GLU A 254 12.99 26.43 16.45
N ARG A 255 11.77 27.01 16.44
CA ARG A 255 11.54 28.45 16.41
C ARG A 255 12.13 29.15 17.63
N GLU A 256 11.92 28.60 18.83
CA GLU A 256 12.53 29.12 20.05
C GLU A 256 14.06 29.03 20.01
N ALA A 257 14.62 27.91 19.52
CA ALA A 257 16.05 27.74 19.38
C ALA A 257 16.63 28.78 18.40
N MET A 258 15.94 29.06 17.29
CA MET A 258 16.33 30.09 16.34
C MET A 258 16.28 31.50 16.97
N LEU A 259 15.24 31.82 17.75
CA LEU A 259 15.13 33.11 18.44
C LEU A 259 16.22 33.32 19.50
N LYS A 260 16.71 32.23 20.12
CA LYS A 260 17.80 32.26 21.10
C LYS A 260 19.18 32.37 20.45
N ASN A 261 19.34 31.97 19.19
CA ASN A 261 20.60 32.00 18.46
C ASN A 261 20.73 33.26 17.59
N GLN A 262 21.96 33.64 17.21
CA GLN A 262 22.21 34.78 16.33
C GLN A 262 21.81 34.48 14.88
N ALA A 263 20.51 34.65 14.57
CA ALA A 263 20.01 34.55 13.19
C ALA A 263 20.54 35.69 12.33
N ILE A 264 20.84 35.40 11.07
CA ILE A 264 21.17 36.41 10.07
C ILE A 264 19.86 37.07 9.65
N VAL A 265 19.79 38.40 9.70
CA VAL A 265 18.62 39.17 9.27
C VAL A 265 18.95 39.87 7.97
N THR A 266 18.16 39.62 6.93
CA THR A 266 18.31 40.29 5.63
C THR A 266 17.48 41.58 5.57
N SER A 267 17.67 42.39 4.53
CA SER A 267 17.06 43.73 4.41
C SER A 267 15.53 43.72 4.35
N ASP A 268 14.93 42.61 3.94
CA ASP A 268 13.46 42.41 3.92
C ASP A 268 12.90 41.91 5.27
N GLY A 269 13.76 41.79 6.29
CA GLY A 269 13.40 41.34 7.63
C GLY A 269 13.32 39.82 7.79
N LEU A 270 13.61 39.02 6.75
CA LEU A 270 13.72 37.58 6.86
C LEU A 270 14.87 37.20 7.80
N ARG A 271 14.56 36.40 8.82
CA ARG A 271 15.55 35.81 9.72
C ARG A 271 15.89 34.41 9.27
N THR A 272 17.17 34.14 9.12
CA THR A 272 17.71 32.87 8.65
C THR A 272 18.66 32.29 9.68
N TYR A 273 18.46 31.02 10.02
CA TYR A 273 19.37 30.25 10.86
C TYR A 273 19.69 28.92 10.19
N ARG A 274 20.97 28.53 10.14
CA ARG A 274 21.40 27.28 9.51
C ARG A 274 21.94 26.34 10.58
N SER A 275 21.47 25.09 10.56
CA SER A 275 21.98 23.99 11.36
C SER A 275 22.24 22.80 10.45
N LYS A 276 23.51 22.47 10.22
CA LYS A 276 23.94 21.41 9.29
C LYS A 276 23.35 21.61 7.88
N ASN A 277 22.42 20.76 7.46
CA ASN A 277 21.75 20.81 6.16
C ASN A 277 20.36 21.47 6.22
N ASP A 278 19.89 21.82 7.42
CA ASP A 278 18.60 22.47 7.61
C ASP A 278 18.78 23.98 7.74
N ILE A 279 17.88 24.70 7.10
CA ILE A 279 17.79 26.15 7.06
C ILE A 279 16.42 26.52 7.61
N TYR A 280 16.41 27.26 8.71
CA TYR A 280 15.20 27.77 9.35
C TYR A 280 14.98 29.19 8.89
N LEU A 281 13.77 29.47 8.40
CA LEU A 281 13.39 30.74 7.81
C LEU A 281 12.17 31.29 8.56
N LEU A 282 12.30 32.51 9.11
CA LEU A 282 11.24 33.21 9.81
C LEU A 282 10.98 34.58 9.17
N ARG A 283 9.76 34.76 8.67
CA ARG A 283 9.30 36.03 8.10
C ARG A 283 8.92 37.03 9.20
N PRO A 284 8.86 38.33 8.89
CA PRO A 284 8.46 39.37 9.84
C PRO A 284 7.05 39.19 10.44
N ASP A 285 6.14 38.57 9.69
CA ASP A 285 4.76 38.28 10.13
C ASP A 285 4.66 37.05 11.03
N GLY A 286 5.78 36.40 11.34
CA GLY A 286 5.84 35.24 12.22
C GLY A 286 5.76 33.89 11.51
N TYR A 287 5.63 33.86 10.18
CA TYR A 287 5.66 32.62 9.38
C TYR A 287 7.00 31.90 9.51
N PHE A 288 6.97 30.65 9.94
CA PHE A 288 8.15 29.83 10.18
C PHE A 288 8.17 28.59 9.28
N ALA A 289 9.30 28.37 8.61
CA ALA A 289 9.53 27.17 7.80
C ALA A 289 10.90 26.56 8.10
N ARG A 290 10.95 25.23 8.08
CA ARG A 290 12.19 24.44 8.08
C ARG A 290 12.46 23.95 6.66
N CYS A 291 13.59 24.33 6.10
CA CYS A 291 13.99 24.00 4.75
C CYS A 291 15.23 23.11 4.73
N HIS A 292 15.18 22.01 4.00
CA HIS A 292 16.32 21.11 3.80
C HIS A 292 17.04 21.45 2.49
N ASP A 293 18.36 21.62 2.58
CA ASP A 293 19.24 21.83 1.43
C ASP A 293 19.84 20.48 1.01
N HIS A 294 19.34 19.92 -0.10
CA HIS A 294 19.78 18.63 -0.63
C HIS A 294 21.20 18.66 -1.23
N ARG A 295 21.76 19.86 -1.50
CA ARG A 295 23.06 20.06 -2.16
C ARG A 295 23.26 19.22 -3.45
N SER A 296 22.16 18.86 -4.09
CA SER A 296 22.14 18.00 -5.28
C SER A 296 22.00 18.85 -6.53
N LYS A 297 22.80 18.55 -7.56
CA LYS A 297 22.67 19.22 -8.87
C LYS A 297 21.33 18.91 -9.57
N ILE A 298 20.67 17.82 -9.17
CA ILE A 298 19.40 17.36 -9.75
C ILE A 298 18.19 18.02 -9.04
N GLN A 299 18.39 18.50 -7.80
CA GLN A 299 17.37 19.17 -6.98
C GLN A 299 17.93 20.52 -6.49
N PRO A 300 17.94 21.56 -7.36
CA PRO A 300 18.58 22.85 -7.05
C PRO A 300 17.76 23.72 -6.07
N TRP A 301 16.67 23.20 -5.53
CA TRP A 301 15.74 23.91 -4.65
C TRP A 301 15.79 23.36 -3.21
N LEU A 302 15.36 24.20 -2.27
CA LEU A 302 15.15 23.85 -0.87
C LEU A 302 13.81 23.14 -0.70
N SER A 303 13.80 22.05 0.08
CA SER A 303 12.57 21.36 0.49
C SER A 303 12.08 21.92 1.82
N CYS A 304 11.04 22.73 1.81
CA CYS A 304 10.56 23.48 2.97
C CYS A 304 9.27 22.88 3.55
N THR A 305 9.21 22.77 4.86
CA THR A 305 8.01 22.41 5.62
C THR A 305 7.59 23.58 6.49
N ALA A 306 6.32 23.95 6.45
CA ALA A 306 5.72 24.94 7.35
C ALA A 306 4.46 24.36 8.00
N THR A 307 4.12 24.88 9.18
CA THR A 307 2.90 24.52 9.89
C THR A 307 2.18 25.78 10.34
N GLU A 308 0.88 25.83 10.10
CA GLU A 308 0.00 26.92 10.49
C GLU A 308 -1.17 26.37 11.31
N GLU A 309 -1.69 27.18 12.22
CA GLU A 309 -2.88 26.85 12.97
C GLU A 309 -4.12 27.26 12.16
N LEU A 310 -5.04 26.31 11.96
CA LEU A 310 -6.33 26.58 11.31
C LEU A 310 -7.42 26.92 12.34
N SER A 311 -7.32 26.35 13.54
CA SER A 311 -8.18 26.64 14.69
C SER A 311 -7.51 26.18 15.98
N ASP A 312 -8.18 26.33 17.12
CA ASP A 312 -7.71 25.81 18.41
C ASP A 312 -7.46 24.29 18.40
N LYS A 313 -8.14 23.56 17.50
CA LYS A 313 -8.06 22.09 17.41
C LYS A 313 -7.39 21.57 16.14
N LEU A 314 -7.19 22.40 15.11
CA LEU A 314 -6.65 21.97 13.81
C LEU A 314 -5.38 22.71 13.44
N ALA A 315 -4.45 21.97 12.85
CA ALA A 315 -3.27 22.52 12.19
C ALA A 315 -3.18 22.02 10.75
N ILE A 316 -2.53 22.82 9.91
CA ILE A 316 -2.15 22.47 8.55
C ILE A 316 -0.63 22.48 8.47
N SER A 317 -0.05 21.36 8.06
CA SER A 317 1.38 21.23 7.79
C SER A 317 1.57 20.92 6.31
N TYR A 318 2.49 21.61 5.64
CA TYR A 318 2.70 21.39 4.22
C TYR A 318 4.15 21.54 3.83
N ASP A 319 4.52 20.74 2.83
CA ASP A 319 5.81 20.73 2.18
C ASP A 319 5.71 21.49 0.86
N PHE A 320 6.74 22.27 0.54
CA PHE A 320 6.85 23.03 -0.69
C PHE A 320 8.30 23.20 -1.10
N ARG A 321 8.51 23.49 -2.39
CA ARG A 321 9.84 23.74 -2.94
C ARG A 321 10.06 25.25 -3.02
N SER A 322 11.25 25.73 -2.69
CA SER A 322 11.59 27.16 -2.81
C SER A 322 13.09 27.33 -3.02
N THR A 323 13.53 28.54 -3.39
CA THR A 323 14.92 28.97 -3.19
C THR A 323 14.98 30.01 -2.09
N ALA A 324 16.20 30.38 -1.64
CA ALA A 324 16.36 31.46 -0.67
C ALA A 324 15.82 32.81 -1.21
N GLU A 325 16.01 33.06 -2.51
CA GLU A 325 15.57 34.29 -3.19
C GLU A 325 14.05 34.36 -3.38
N LEU A 326 13.41 33.21 -3.65
CA LEU A 326 11.96 33.15 -3.90
C LEU A 326 11.12 33.01 -2.63
N PHE A 327 11.73 32.61 -1.52
CA PHE A 327 11.03 32.22 -0.30
C PHE A 327 10.01 33.26 0.19
N MET A 328 10.40 34.53 0.28
CA MET A 328 9.54 35.59 0.82
C MET A 328 8.25 35.77 0.02
N ARG A 329 8.32 35.68 -1.31
CA ARG A 329 7.16 35.81 -2.19
C ARG A 329 6.37 34.51 -2.27
N GLN A 330 7.08 33.39 -2.43
CA GLN A 330 6.46 32.10 -2.71
C GLN A 330 5.77 31.49 -1.49
N SER A 331 6.33 31.66 -0.29
CA SER A 331 5.73 31.14 0.94
C SER A 331 4.33 31.71 1.20
N VAL A 332 4.07 32.98 0.83
CA VAL A 332 2.74 33.60 0.93
C VAL A 332 1.75 32.90 -0.02
N THR A 333 2.14 32.72 -1.28
CA THR A 333 1.29 32.05 -2.27
C THR A 333 1.02 30.59 -1.90
N VAL A 334 2.05 29.86 -1.46
CA VAL A 334 1.92 28.46 -1.04
C VAL A 334 1.01 28.33 0.18
N ALA A 335 1.17 29.18 1.20
CA ALA A 335 0.31 29.19 2.38
C ALA A 335 -1.16 29.46 2.00
N GLY A 336 -1.41 30.44 1.13
CA GLY A 336 -2.73 30.73 0.59
C GLY A 336 -3.34 29.54 -0.15
N ASN A 337 -2.55 28.88 -1.01
CA ASN A 337 -2.97 27.68 -1.73
C ASN A 337 -3.23 26.49 -0.78
N ALA A 338 -2.43 26.30 0.26
CA ALA A 338 -2.64 25.25 1.25
C ALA A 338 -3.99 25.44 1.99
N ARG A 339 -4.33 26.68 2.36
CA ARG A 339 -5.65 26.99 2.95
C ARG A 339 -6.78 26.75 1.95
N ALA A 340 -6.64 27.23 0.71
CA ALA A 340 -7.64 27.04 -0.33
C ALA A 340 -7.91 25.55 -0.63
N ILE A 341 -6.89 24.69 -0.55
CA ILE A 341 -7.06 23.24 -0.67
C ILE A 341 -7.94 22.69 0.44
N PHE A 342 -7.69 23.06 1.71
CA PHE A 342 -8.53 22.61 2.80
C PHE A 342 -9.95 23.17 2.72
N ASP A 343 -10.09 24.45 2.37
CA ASP A 343 -11.39 25.11 2.22
C ASP A 343 -12.21 24.50 1.06
N SER A 344 -11.57 23.95 0.02
CA SER A 344 -12.27 23.24 -1.06
C SER A 344 -12.97 21.94 -0.62
N LEU A 345 -12.69 21.45 0.59
CA LEU A 345 -13.33 20.27 1.17
C LEU A 345 -14.46 20.63 2.12
N ARG A 346 -14.64 21.92 2.45
CA ARG A 346 -15.72 22.35 3.32
C ARG A 346 -17.01 22.44 2.50
N PRO A 347 -18.17 21.99 3.05
CA PRO A 347 -19.44 22.01 2.35
C PRO A 347 -19.98 23.41 2.07
#